data_AF-A0AAV6GW73-F1
#
_entry.id   AF-A0AAV6GW73-F1
#
_cell.length_a   1.000
_cell.length_b   1.000
_cell.length_c   1.000
_cell.angle_alpha   90.00
_cell.angle_beta   90.00
_cell.angle_gamma   90.00
#
_symmetry.space_group_name_H-M   'P 1'
#
loop_
_entity.id
_entity.type
_entity.pdbx_description
1 polymer ?
#
loop_
_entity_poly.entity_id
_entity_poly.type
_entity_poly.pdbx_seq_one_letter_code
_entity_poly.pdbx_strand_id
1 'polypeptide(L)'
;MVCRNCVVLTLLFIINVNVVFSQTTVPAARSDCSHNFTSLSGVIESPGFPDKYPHNLECNFIITVPSHMDVTLIFLTFDLQGAEGECKYDWLDIYDGLPQVPLKIQSSTGILSLSFRTDGAVAKDGFSVRYNMTDKEFKKHFHCSYVLGMESGLISDDQIMASSVFADGHWNAQQARLYNEDHAWMPSTDSQKEYIQVDLQFVKLLAGIATQGEVSKQTQKQYYVTMFKLELSTNGEDWMVYRKSNGKSHMFDANYNPTEPVLSRIPQPVLARFVRIRPWTWKNGIALRFELYGCQITDQSCSEMQGMLSGLLPDSQISASSRRDLHAPMGVARLVASRSGWFPSPAQPVAGEEWLQVDLGAAKAVRGIITQGARGMGGGSSKDSHAYVQRYRLAHSLTGRDWTFIMDTKTNLPKIFEGNTNFDTPEIRRFTETVAQFVRLYPEHWSPAGIGMRMEVLGCDLPEKSQEKKGRYDLRKTIKAAKRDYRHKIEEQLEGKDSGSM
;
A
#
# COMPACT_ATOMS: atom_id res chain seq x y z
N MET A 1 4.33 19.38 -30.69
CA MET A 1 4.00 17.97 -30.39
C MET A 1 5.08 17.45 -29.44
N VAL A 2 4.82 17.55 -28.14
CA VAL A 2 5.75 17.19 -27.04
C VAL A 2 4.94 16.27 -26.13
N CYS A 3 5.47 15.09 -25.77
CA CYS A 3 4.78 14.10 -24.95
C CYS A 3 4.74 14.57 -23.50
N ARG A 4 3.80 15.47 -23.14
CA ARG A 4 3.67 16.00 -21.77
C ARG A 4 3.15 14.96 -20.76
N ASN A 5 2.66 13.82 -21.21
CA ASN A 5 2.06 12.75 -20.39
C ASN A 5 2.79 11.41 -20.49
N CYS A 6 4.10 11.40 -20.75
CA CYS A 6 4.91 10.18 -20.83
C CYS A 6 5.19 9.47 -19.46
N VAL A 7 4.36 9.69 -18.43
CA VAL A 7 4.32 8.83 -17.22
C VAL A 7 3.25 7.77 -17.48
N VAL A 8 3.66 6.59 -17.97
CA VAL A 8 2.69 5.52 -18.25
C VAL A 8 2.22 4.89 -16.95
N LEU A 9 0.91 4.80 -16.78
CA LEU A 9 0.24 3.97 -15.78
C LEU A 9 -0.03 2.58 -16.39
N THR A 10 1.01 1.76 -16.55
CA THR A 10 0.94 0.40 -17.11
C THR A 10 -0.04 -0.50 -16.33
N LEU A 11 -1.22 -0.70 -16.89
CA LEU A 11 -2.08 -1.87 -16.71
C LEU A 11 -1.66 -2.89 -17.77
N LEU A 12 -1.21 -4.09 -17.40
CA LEU A 12 -1.04 -5.16 -18.39
C LEU A 12 -1.36 -6.56 -17.88
N PHE A 13 -2.09 -7.24 -18.76
CA PHE A 13 -2.50 -8.63 -18.78
C PHE A 13 -1.30 -9.58 -18.95
N ILE A 14 -1.35 -10.73 -18.29
CA ILE A 14 -0.35 -11.80 -18.42
C ILE A 14 -0.82 -12.77 -19.51
N ILE A 15 -0.03 -12.94 -20.58
CA ILE A 15 -0.11 -14.12 -21.46
C ILE A 15 1.15 -14.97 -21.20
N ASN A 16 0.92 -16.25 -20.93
CA ASN A 16 1.96 -17.26 -20.73
C ASN A 16 2.72 -17.53 -22.03
N VAL A 17 4.04 -17.42 -22.01
CA VAL A 17 4.90 -18.08 -23.00
C VAL A 17 6.11 -18.68 -22.28
N ASN A 18 6.27 -20.00 -22.42
CA ASN A 18 7.45 -20.75 -22.01
C ASN A 18 8.66 -20.30 -22.85
N VAL A 19 9.76 -19.89 -22.21
CA VAL A 19 11.03 -19.66 -22.90
C VAL A 19 12.08 -20.62 -22.33
N VAL A 20 12.55 -21.50 -23.22
CA VAL A 20 13.69 -22.39 -23.02
C VAL A 20 14.96 -21.55 -23.06
N PHE A 21 15.79 -21.64 -22.02
CA PHE A 21 17.11 -21.00 -22.00
C PHE A 21 18.07 -21.72 -22.95
N SER A 22 18.58 -21.01 -23.95
CA SER A 22 19.83 -21.35 -24.63
C SER A 22 20.83 -20.24 -24.33
N GLN A 23 21.95 -20.59 -23.70
CA GLN A 23 23.06 -19.68 -23.44
C GLN A 23 23.83 -19.40 -24.72
N THR A 24 24.01 -18.13 -25.05
CA THR A 24 25.17 -17.65 -25.82
C THR A 24 25.71 -16.37 -25.20
N THR A 25 27.03 -16.32 -25.06
CA THR A 25 27.83 -15.26 -24.43
C THR A 25 28.32 -14.25 -25.45
N VAL A 26 28.10 -12.94 -25.24
CA VAL A 26 29.03 -11.84 -25.64
C VAL A 26 28.84 -10.63 -24.71
N PRO A 27 29.92 -10.01 -24.18
CA PRO A 27 29.84 -8.87 -23.27
C PRO A 27 29.88 -7.52 -24.01
N ALA A 28 28.99 -6.60 -23.64
CA ALA A 28 29.14 -5.17 -23.88
C ALA A 28 28.98 -4.46 -22.53
N ALA A 29 29.91 -3.56 -22.20
CA ALA A 29 29.89 -2.78 -20.97
C ALA A 29 28.59 -1.96 -20.88
N ARG A 30 27.61 -2.49 -20.15
CA ARG A 30 26.38 -1.79 -19.77
C ARG A 30 26.81 -0.73 -18.75
N SER A 31 26.80 0.54 -19.13
CA SER A 31 26.99 1.62 -18.15
C SER A 31 25.87 1.54 -17.12
N ASP A 32 26.21 1.26 -15.87
CA ASP A 32 25.23 1.19 -14.80
C ASP A 32 24.73 2.62 -14.49
N CYS A 33 23.56 2.95 -15.02
CA CYS A 33 22.87 4.24 -14.82
C CYS A 33 21.94 4.21 -13.61
N SER A 34 21.92 3.13 -12.83
CA SER A 34 21.04 3.00 -11.67
C SER A 34 21.68 3.66 -10.44
N HIS A 35 20.89 4.43 -9.68
CA HIS A 35 21.40 5.20 -8.54
C HIS A 35 20.45 5.16 -7.34
N ASN A 36 21.04 5.13 -6.14
CA ASN A 36 20.30 5.19 -4.88
C ASN A 36 20.49 6.57 -4.22
N PHE A 37 19.41 7.13 -3.69
CA PHE A 37 19.36 8.46 -3.10
C PHE A 37 18.88 8.37 -1.65
N THR A 38 19.65 8.95 -0.74
CA THR A 38 19.35 9.01 0.71
C THR A 38 19.41 10.44 1.25
N SER A 39 19.91 11.40 0.46
CA SER A 39 19.97 12.82 0.84
C SER A 39 18.57 13.42 0.92
N LEU A 40 18.35 14.41 1.78
CA LEU A 40 17.05 15.04 2.01
C LEU A 40 16.45 15.72 0.77
N SER A 41 17.28 16.13 -0.18
CA SER A 41 16.85 16.68 -1.45
C SER A 41 17.86 16.36 -2.53
N GLY A 42 17.42 16.30 -3.78
CA GLY A 42 18.30 16.08 -4.91
C GLY A 42 17.58 16.23 -6.24
N VAL A 43 18.32 16.00 -7.32
CA VAL A 43 17.81 16.02 -8.69
C VAL A 43 18.19 14.69 -9.33
N ILE A 44 17.21 14.08 -10.02
CA ILE A 44 17.36 12.85 -10.79
C ILE A 44 17.14 13.22 -12.25
N GLU A 45 18.10 12.89 -13.10
CA GLU A 45 18.09 13.27 -14.50
C GLU A 45 18.32 12.04 -15.38
N SER A 46 17.79 12.08 -16.60
CA SER A 46 18.11 11.07 -17.61
C SER A 46 19.62 11.11 -17.93
N PRO A 47 20.27 9.95 -18.22
CA PRO A 47 21.70 9.93 -18.51
C PRO A 47 22.06 10.88 -19.67
N GLY A 48 23.00 11.78 -19.43
CA GLY A 48 23.46 12.77 -20.43
C GLY A 48 22.69 14.10 -20.44
N PHE A 49 21.69 14.30 -19.58
CA PHE A 49 20.93 15.56 -19.52
C PHE A 49 21.86 16.79 -19.36
N PRO A 50 21.62 17.92 -20.08
CA PRO A 50 20.45 18.23 -20.90
C PRO A 50 20.52 17.73 -22.36
N ASP A 51 21.57 16.98 -22.72
CA ASP A 51 21.61 16.33 -24.03
C ASP A 51 20.64 15.14 -24.09
N LYS A 52 20.39 14.67 -25.31
CA LYS A 52 19.49 13.55 -25.55
C LYS A 52 19.95 12.27 -24.85
N TYR A 53 19.01 11.54 -24.27
CA TYR A 53 19.31 10.29 -23.58
C TYR A 53 19.78 9.18 -24.54
N PRO A 54 20.68 8.28 -24.08
CA PRO A 54 21.08 7.09 -24.83
C PRO A 54 19.92 6.11 -25.14
N HIS A 55 20.11 5.31 -26.18
CA HIS A 55 19.20 4.22 -26.56
C HIS A 55 19.41 2.96 -25.70
N ASN A 56 18.38 2.12 -25.63
CA ASN A 56 18.38 0.82 -24.94
C ASN A 56 18.73 0.90 -23.44
N LEU A 57 18.28 1.95 -22.76
CA LEU A 57 18.50 2.14 -21.34
C LEU A 57 17.54 1.31 -20.49
N GLU A 58 18.05 0.87 -19.34
CA GLU A 58 17.28 0.31 -18.24
C GLU A 58 17.88 0.85 -16.93
N CYS A 59 17.42 2.03 -16.52
CA CYS A 59 17.95 2.72 -15.35
C CYS A 59 16.94 2.69 -14.20
N ASN A 60 17.41 2.35 -13.00
CA ASN A 60 16.57 2.36 -11.81
C ASN A 60 17.11 3.38 -10.80
N PHE A 61 16.26 4.32 -10.38
CA PHE A 61 16.58 5.33 -9.38
C PHE A 61 15.76 5.07 -8.12
N ILE A 62 16.40 4.87 -6.98
CA ILE A 62 15.70 4.50 -5.73
C ILE A 62 15.96 5.56 -4.67
N ILE A 63 14.92 6.23 -4.21
CA ILE A 63 14.96 7.18 -3.09
C ILE A 63 14.52 6.45 -1.82
N THR A 64 15.43 6.33 -0.86
CA THR A 64 15.12 5.77 0.47
C THR A 64 14.71 6.91 1.39
N VAL A 65 13.48 6.87 1.88
CA VAL A 65 12.89 7.94 2.70
C VAL A 65 12.88 7.50 4.15
N PRO A 66 13.49 8.27 5.07
CA PRO A 66 13.36 8.02 6.50
C PRO A 66 11.90 7.97 6.92
N SER A 67 11.60 7.12 7.88
CA SER A 67 10.22 6.74 8.20
C SER A 67 9.35 7.91 8.69
N HIS A 68 9.99 8.90 9.31
CA HIS A 68 9.42 10.16 9.80
C HIS A 68 9.31 11.26 8.75
N MET A 69 9.62 10.99 7.48
CA MET A 69 9.57 11.97 6.40
C MET A 69 8.64 11.53 5.27
N ASP A 70 8.12 12.51 4.54
CA ASP A 70 7.47 12.33 3.24
C ASP A 70 8.40 12.80 2.13
N VAL A 71 8.27 12.22 0.93
CA VAL A 71 9.02 12.66 -0.27
C VAL A 71 8.07 13.24 -1.32
N THR A 72 8.45 14.39 -1.87
CA THR A 72 7.74 15.05 -2.98
C THR A 72 8.63 15.07 -4.22
N LEU A 73 8.07 14.69 -5.37
CA LEU A 73 8.72 14.84 -6.69
C LEU A 73 8.17 16.06 -7.43
N ILE A 74 9.05 16.80 -8.08
CA ILE A 74 8.75 17.97 -8.89
C ILE A 74 9.47 17.79 -10.23
N PHE A 75 8.70 17.56 -11.30
CA PHE A 75 9.24 17.48 -12.64
C PHE A 75 9.60 18.89 -13.13
N LEU A 76 10.88 19.11 -13.42
CA LEU A 76 11.38 20.37 -13.99
C LEU A 76 11.31 20.34 -15.51
N THR A 77 11.63 19.18 -16.10
CA THR A 77 11.58 18.94 -17.54
C THR A 77 11.21 17.50 -17.80
N PHE A 78 10.44 17.26 -18.85
CA PHE A 78 10.00 15.93 -19.24
C PHE A 78 9.63 15.89 -20.73
N ASP A 79 10.44 15.21 -21.52
CA ASP A 79 10.21 14.95 -22.95
C ASP A 79 10.81 13.60 -23.34
N LEU A 80 9.94 12.61 -23.59
CA LEU A 80 10.30 11.25 -24.01
C LEU A 80 9.63 10.90 -25.35
N GLN A 81 10.14 9.88 -26.04
CA GLN A 81 9.51 9.36 -27.24
C GLN A 81 8.20 8.63 -26.92
N GLY A 82 7.09 9.18 -27.40
CA GLY A 82 5.76 8.56 -27.29
C GLY A 82 4.73 9.30 -28.13
N ALA A 83 3.63 8.61 -28.44
CA ALA A 83 2.41 9.25 -28.92
C ALA A 83 1.53 9.63 -27.72
N GLU A 84 0.70 10.67 -27.83
CA GLU A 84 -0.23 11.05 -26.75
C GLU A 84 -1.10 9.84 -26.35
N GLY A 85 -1.01 9.42 -25.09
CA GLY A 85 -1.75 8.28 -24.54
C GLY A 85 -1.11 6.90 -24.75
N GLU A 86 -0.06 6.78 -25.57
CA GLU A 86 0.65 5.52 -25.83
C GLU A 86 2.17 5.71 -25.73
N CYS A 87 2.74 5.44 -24.56
CA CYS A 87 4.21 5.43 -24.39
C CYS A 87 4.73 4.00 -24.59
N LYS A 88 4.68 3.61 -25.85
CA LYS A 88 5.09 2.29 -26.34
C LYS A 88 6.60 2.16 -26.54
N TYR A 89 7.29 3.29 -26.71
CA TYR A 89 8.70 3.36 -27.07
C TYR A 89 9.57 3.62 -25.86
N ASP A 90 9.46 4.83 -25.29
CA ASP A 90 10.19 5.22 -24.09
C ASP A 90 9.23 5.58 -22.98
N TRP A 91 9.57 5.22 -21.74
CA TRP A 91 8.72 5.51 -20.59
C TRP A 91 9.50 5.62 -19.29
N LEU A 92 8.90 6.34 -18.36
CA LEU A 92 9.35 6.45 -16.97
C LEU A 92 8.23 5.92 -16.06
N ASP A 93 8.46 4.76 -15.46
CA ASP A 93 7.59 4.22 -14.42
C ASP A 93 8.04 4.76 -13.05
N ILE A 94 7.08 5.11 -12.19
CA ILE A 94 7.35 5.59 -10.83
C ILE A 94 6.62 4.64 -9.86
N TYR A 95 7.34 4.01 -8.92
CA TYR A 95 6.81 3.03 -7.96
C TYR A 95 6.93 3.43 -6.48
N ASP A 96 5.84 3.33 -5.70
CA ASP A 96 5.82 3.54 -4.23
C ASP A 96 6.27 2.24 -3.53
N GLY A 97 7.55 1.93 -3.73
CA GLY A 97 8.19 0.68 -3.36
C GLY A 97 9.29 0.32 -4.35
N LEU A 98 9.78 -0.91 -4.29
CA LEU A 98 10.79 -1.42 -5.22
C LEU A 98 10.20 -1.63 -6.62
N PRO A 99 10.97 -1.41 -7.70
CA PRO A 99 10.47 -1.48 -9.09
C PRO A 99 9.99 -2.89 -9.51
N GLN A 100 10.36 -3.93 -8.77
CA GLN A 100 9.85 -5.30 -8.96
C GLN A 100 8.44 -5.50 -8.38
N VAL A 101 7.92 -4.52 -7.64
CA VAL A 101 6.62 -4.52 -6.98
C VAL A 101 5.75 -3.42 -7.61
N PRO A 102 4.81 -3.75 -8.51
CA PRO A 102 4.07 -2.73 -9.25
C PRO A 102 3.03 -2.02 -8.38
N LEU A 103 3.35 -0.81 -7.90
CA LEU A 103 2.40 0.17 -7.33
C LEU A 103 2.92 1.61 -7.57
N LYS A 104 2.10 2.57 -8.05
CA LYS A 104 2.53 3.89 -8.62
C LYS A 104 2.10 5.10 -7.76
N ILE A 105 2.95 6.19 -7.64
CA ILE A 105 3.23 7.28 -6.58
C ILE A 105 2.38 8.60 -6.57
N GLN A 106 2.11 9.39 -5.49
CA GLN A 106 2.73 9.84 -4.19
C GLN A 106 3.06 8.84 -3.05
N SER A 107 4.28 8.88 -2.48
CA SER A 107 4.81 7.82 -1.59
C SER A 107 4.62 8.03 -0.09
N SER A 108 4.16 6.95 0.55
CA SER A 108 4.10 6.82 2.01
C SER A 108 4.77 5.54 2.53
N THR A 109 5.40 4.74 1.65
CA THR A 109 5.90 3.40 1.99
C THR A 109 7.38 3.33 2.38
N GLY A 110 8.07 4.47 2.44
CA GLY A 110 9.49 4.56 2.81
C GLY A 110 10.48 4.36 1.65
N ILE A 111 10.01 3.97 0.45
CA ILE A 111 10.81 3.96 -0.78
C ILE A 111 10.01 4.56 -1.94
N LEU A 112 10.71 5.36 -2.75
CA LEU A 112 10.28 5.81 -4.06
C LEU A 112 11.21 5.27 -5.14
N SER A 113 10.70 4.60 -6.16
CA SER A 113 11.55 4.14 -7.27
C SER A 113 11.12 4.73 -8.60
N LEU A 114 12.06 5.06 -9.47
CA LEU A 114 11.82 5.46 -10.85
C LEU A 114 12.54 4.46 -11.77
N SER A 115 11.84 3.87 -12.74
CA SER A 115 12.41 2.98 -13.76
C SER A 115 12.30 3.66 -15.12
N PHE A 116 13.45 4.06 -15.68
CA PHE A 116 13.53 4.66 -16.99
C PHE A 116 13.95 3.63 -18.04
N ARG A 117 13.15 3.49 -19.09
CA ARG A 117 13.39 2.55 -20.19
C ARG A 117 13.32 3.27 -21.54
N THR A 118 14.27 2.96 -22.41
CA THR A 118 14.33 3.49 -23.78
C THR A 118 14.49 2.40 -24.82
N ASP A 119 13.96 2.63 -26.01
CA ASP A 119 14.11 1.74 -27.15
C ASP A 119 15.42 1.98 -27.93
N GLY A 120 15.57 1.27 -29.06
CA GLY A 120 16.76 1.34 -29.90
C GLY A 120 16.85 2.56 -30.83
N ALA A 121 15.89 3.49 -30.78
CA ALA A 121 15.74 4.59 -31.72
C ALA A 121 15.28 5.90 -31.04
N VAL A 122 15.26 6.99 -31.82
CA VAL A 122 14.72 8.33 -31.51
C VAL A 122 14.80 8.79 -30.04
N ALA A 123 15.88 9.49 -29.69
CA ALA A 123 15.99 10.12 -28.38
C ALA A 123 15.43 11.56 -28.37
N LYS A 124 14.83 11.92 -27.24
CA LYS A 124 14.36 13.26 -26.87
C LYS A 124 15.24 13.87 -25.77
N ASP A 125 14.84 15.02 -25.24
CA ASP A 125 15.63 15.78 -24.26
C ASP A 125 15.63 15.13 -22.87
N GLY A 126 14.75 14.15 -22.63
CA GLY A 126 14.76 13.35 -21.41
C GLY A 126 14.01 14.00 -20.26
N PHE A 127 14.49 13.81 -19.03
CA PHE A 127 13.82 14.33 -17.85
C PHE A 127 14.80 14.87 -16.81
N SER A 128 14.31 15.83 -16.03
CA SER A 128 14.95 16.32 -14.81
C SER A 128 13.89 16.47 -13.73
N VAL A 129 14.06 15.74 -12.63
CA VAL A 129 13.11 15.64 -11.51
C VAL A 129 13.80 16.02 -10.23
N ARG A 130 13.27 17.02 -9.53
CA ARG A 130 13.71 17.36 -8.18
C ARG A 130 12.90 16.56 -7.16
N TYR A 131 13.57 16.03 -6.15
CA TYR A 131 12.92 15.46 -4.99
C TYR A 131 13.28 16.22 -3.72
N ASN A 132 12.33 16.35 -2.80
CA ASN A 132 12.52 16.94 -1.47
C ASN A 132 11.83 16.08 -0.42
N MET A 133 12.52 15.84 0.69
CA MET A 133 12.00 15.17 1.89
C MET A 133 11.61 16.21 2.93
N THR A 134 10.48 16.00 3.59
CA THR A 134 9.96 16.89 4.65
C THR A 134 9.52 16.07 5.86
N ASP A 135 9.78 16.56 7.06
CA ASP A 135 9.33 15.93 8.30
C ASP A 135 7.81 15.81 8.36
N LYS A 136 7.32 14.65 8.82
CA LYS A 136 5.91 14.40 9.11
C LYS A 136 5.52 15.10 10.40
N GLU A 137 4.65 16.10 10.31
CA GLU A 137 4.07 16.72 11.50
C GLU A 137 2.93 15.87 12.08
N PHE A 138 3.18 15.18 13.20
CA PHE A 138 2.13 14.45 13.90
C PHE A 138 1.31 15.36 14.83
N LYS A 139 0.06 15.62 14.48
CA LYS A 139 -0.89 16.33 15.36
C LYS A 139 -1.29 15.45 16.54
N LYS A 140 -1.23 16.00 17.76
CA LYS A 140 -1.60 15.33 19.03
C LYS A 140 -3.04 14.79 19.02
N HIS A 141 -3.92 15.39 18.23
CA HIS A 141 -5.26 14.91 17.94
C HIS A 141 -5.40 14.66 16.43
N PHE A 142 -5.27 13.40 16.04
CA PHE A 142 -5.43 12.96 14.65
C PHE A 142 -6.88 12.56 14.40
N HIS A 143 -7.53 13.24 13.45
CA HIS A 143 -8.83 12.84 12.92
C HIS A 143 -8.66 12.51 11.44
N CYS A 144 -9.00 11.29 11.06
CA CYS A 144 -8.96 10.85 9.66
C CYS A 144 -10.17 11.42 8.89
N SER A 145 -10.13 12.72 8.61
CA SER A 145 -11.19 13.45 7.93
C SER A 145 -10.65 14.58 7.06
N TYR A 146 -9.46 14.40 6.50
CA TYR A 146 -8.89 15.31 5.52
C TYR A 146 -9.59 15.15 4.18
N VAL A 147 -9.72 16.25 3.44
CA VAL A 147 -10.19 16.21 2.05
C VAL A 147 -9.14 15.51 1.18
N LEU A 148 -9.57 14.59 0.33
CA LEU A 148 -8.66 13.79 -0.49
C LEU A 148 -8.35 14.43 -1.84
N GLY A 149 -9.18 15.38 -2.32
CA GLY A 149 -8.76 16.31 -3.35
C GLY A 149 -9.68 16.46 -4.56
N MET A 150 -10.97 16.15 -4.44
CA MET A 150 -11.91 16.41 -5.52
C MET A 150 -12.06 17.92 -5.76
N GLU A 151 -12.32 18.71 -4.72
CA GLU A 151 -12.48 20.17 -4.86
C GLU A 151 -11.15 20.86 -5.18
N SER A 152 -10.06 20.46 -4.51
CA SER A 152 -8.76 21.13 -4.63
C SER A 152 -8.01 20.84 -5.92
N GLY A 153 -8.43 19.85 -6.71
CA GLY A 153 -7.72 19.39 -7.90
C GLY A 153 -6.53 18.47 -7.61
N LEU A 154 -6.26 18.12 -6.34
CA LEU A 154 -5.20 17.16 -6.00
C LEU A 154 -5.50 15.76 -6.57
N ILE A 155 -6.78 15.40 -6.69
CA ILE A 155 -7.22 14.29 -7.54
C ILE A 155 -7.33 14.87 -8.96
N SER A 156 -6.48 14.43 -9.88
CA SER A 156 -6.47 14.90 -11.27
C SER A 156 -7.67 14.37 -12.07
N ASP A 157 -7.92 14.97 -13.23
CA ASP A 157 -9.04 14.57 -14.09
C ASP A 157 -8.93 13.13 -14.61
N ASP A 158 -7.72 12.63 -14.84
CA ASP A 158 -7.45 11.25 -15.27
C ASP A 158 -7.80 10.21 -14.19
N GLN A 159 -7.83 10.64 -12.93
CA GLN A 159 -8.20 9.78 -11.80
C GLN A 159 -9.72 9.62 -11.66
N ILE A 160 -10.51 10.42 -12.37
CA ILE A 160 -11.97 10.45 -12.25
C ILE A 160 -12.58 9.85 -13.50
N MET A 161 -13.34 8.77 -13.33
CA MET A 161 -13.97 8.03 -14.43
C MET A 161 -15.43 7.74 -14.07
N ALA A 162 -16.25 7.40 -15.06
CA ALA A 162 -17.63 7.01 -14.83
C ALA A 162 -18.04 5.82 -15.70
N SER A 163 -19.13 5.16 -15.34
CA SER A 163 -19.76 4.11 -16.15
C SER A 163 -20.19 4.62 -17.52
N SER A 164 -20.73 5.83 -17.55
CA SER A 164 -21.18 6.52 -18.74
C SER A 164 -21.28 8.03 -18.46
N VAL A 165 -21.44 8.82 -19.52
CA VAL A 165 -21.61 10.27 -19.45
C VAL A 165 -22.75 10.70 -20.37
N PHE A 166 -23.45 11.76 -20.01
CA PHE A 166 -24.49 12.35 -20.86
C PHE A 166 -23.88 12.96 -22.13
N ALA A 167 -24.52 12.72 -23.28
CA ALA A 167 -23.91 12.91 -24.60
C ALA A 167 -23.58 14.37 -24.99
N ASP A 168 -24.07 15.35 -24.24
CA ASP A 168 -23.91 16.80 -24.52
C ASP A 168 -22.50 17.33 -24.21
N GLY A 169 -21.59 16.49 -23.72
CA GLY A 169 -20.19 16.86 -23.45
C GLY A 169 -19.97 17.79 -22.25
N HIS A 170 -21.04 18.26 -21.62
CA HIS A 170 -21.05 19.16 -20.47
C HIS A 170 -21.33 18.47 -19.13
N TRP A 171 -21.38 17.14 -19.06
CA TRP A 171 -21.72 16.37 -17.84
C TRP A 171 -20.76 15.21 -17.58
N ASN A 172 -19.49 15.44 -17.89
CA ASN A 172 -18.42 14.47 -17.79
C ASN A 172 -18.09 14.15 -16.32
N ALA A 173 -17.31 13.08 -16.11
CA ALA A 173 -16.94 12.64 -14.77
C ALA A 173 -16.17 13.72 -13.97
N GLN A 174 -15.33 14.50 -14.65
CA GLN A 174 -14.51 15.57 -14.06
C GLN A 174 -15.35 16.70 -13.45
N GLN A 175 -16.59 16.87 -13.92
CA GLN A 175 -17.46 17.90 -13.37
C GLN A 175 -18.09 17.50 -12.03
N ALA A 176 -17.86 16.28 -11.57
CA ALA A 176 -18.33 15.80 -10.28
C ALA A 176 -17.57 16.36 -9.07
N ARG A 177 -16.67 17.34 -9.25
CA ARG A 177 -15.98 17.98 -8.13
C ARG A 177 -16.97 18.74 -7.25
N LEU A 178 -16.82 18.64 -5.93
CA LEU A 178 -17.65 19.38 -4.98
C LEU A 178 -17.59 20.88 -5.25
N TYR A 179 -18.71 21.58 -5.08
CA TYR A 179 -18.86 23.02 -5.37
C TYR A 179 -18.56 23.47 -6.80
N ASN A 180 -18.39 22.56 -7.76
CA ASN A 180 -18.24 22.96 -9.15
C ASN A 180 -19.46 23.78 -9.61
N GLU A 181 -19.22 25.00 -10.10
CA GLU A 181 -20.26 25.95 -10.52
C GLU A 181 -20.80 25.67 -11.92
N ASP A 182 -20.05 24.93 -12.74
CA ASP A 182 -20.40 24.72 -14.14
C ASP A 182 -21.53 23.70 -14.30
N HIS A 183 -21.25 22.45 -13.92
CA HIS A 183 -22.12 21.28 -14.04
C HIS A 183 -21.75 20.22 -13.00
N ALA A 184 -22.47 19.11 -13.03
CA ALA A 184 -22.20 17.89 -12.27
C ALA A 184 -21.94 16.71 -13.22
N TRP A 185 -21.53 15.56 -12.68
CA TRP A 185 -21.57 14.33 -13.47
C TRP A 185 -23.01 13.84 -13.63
N MET A 186 -23.38 13.49 -14.87
CA MET A 186 -24.65 12.84 -15.21
C MET A 186 -24.36 11.64 -16.13
N PRO A 187 -24.85 10.44 -15.82
CA PRO A 187 -24.70 9.28 -16.70
C PRO A 187 -25.56 9.41 -17.97
N SER A 188 -25.32 8.54 -18.94
CA SER A 188 -26.14 8.50 -20.17
C SER A 188 -27.58 8.05 -19.92
N THR A 189 -27.80 7.26 -18.86
CA THR A 189 -29.13 6.80 -18.43
C THR A 189 -29.25 6.79 -16.91
N ASP A 190 -30.44 7.07 -16.39
CA ASP A 190 -30.72 7.01 -14.96
C ASP A 190 -30.96 5.56 -14.52
N SER A 191 -29.90 4.89 -14.05
CA SER A 191 -29.95 3.48 -13.64
C SER A 191 -29.12 3.21 -12.39
N GLN A 192 -29.57 2.26 -11.56
CA GLN A 192 -28.81 1.76 -10.40
C GLN A 192 -27.53 1.01 -10.80
N LYS A 193 -27.35 0.76 -12.11
CA LYS A 193 -26.12 0.17 -12.64
C LYS A 193 -25.00 1.20 -12.80
N GLU A 194 -25.32 2.47 -12.91
CA GLU A 194 -24.35 3.54 -13.11
C GLU A 194 -23.46 3.74 -11.88
N TYR A 195 -22.27 4.28 -12.12
CA TYR A 195 -21.32 4.64 -11.09
C TYR A 195 -20.40 5.75 -11.55
N ILE A 196 -19.94 6.55 -10.60
CA ILE A 196 -18.73 7.35 -10.76
C ILE A 196 -17.63 6.75 -9.91
N GLN A 197 -16.41 6.75 -10.41
CA GLN A 197 -15.25 6.14 -9.76
C GLN A 197 -14.05 7.09 -9.69
N VAL A 198 -13.28 6.92 -8.62
CA VAL A 198 -12.03 7.64 -8.40
C VAL A 198 -10.91 6.64 -8.13
N ASP A 199 -9.78 6.78 -8.81
CA ASP A 199 -8.52 6.11 -8.47
C ASP A 199 -7.70 7.02 -7.54
N LEU A 200 -7.57 6.66 -6.26
CA LEU A 200 -6.78 7.39 -5.28
C LEU A 200 -5.25 7.18 -5.44
N GLN A 201 -4.83 6.36 -6.42
CA GLN A 201 -3.47 5.90 -6.72
C GLN A 201 -2.85 5.01 -5.63
N PHE A 202 -3.09 5.32 -4.35
CA PHE A 202 -2.68 4.52 -3.19
C PHE A 202 -3.88 4.01 -2.42
N VAL A 203 -3.63 2.96 -1.64
CA VAL A 203 -4.55 2.56 -0.60
C VAL A 203 -4.56 3.63 0.49
N LYS A 204 -5.68 4.35 0.60
CA LYS A 204 -5.94 5.35 1.63
C LYS A 204 -7.05 4.86 2.55
N LEU A 205 -7.14 5.44 3.75
CA LEU A 205 -8.26 5.20 4.64
C LEU A 205 -9.39 6.17 4.29
N LEU A 206 -10.51 5.63 3.81
CA LEU A 206 -11.72 6.38 3.49
C LEU A 206 -12.65 6.42 4.71
N ALA A 207 -13.04 7.62 5.13
CA ALA A 207 -13.81 7.87 6.34
C ALA A 207 -15.16 8.57 6.08
N GLY A 208 -15.34 9.19 4.92
CA GLY A 208 -16.60 9.87 4.59
C GLY A 208 -16.66 10.29 3.13
N ILE A 209 -17.87 10.59 2.67
CA ILE A 209 -18.15 11.09 1.32
C ILE A 209 -19.14 12.24 1.49
N ALA A 210 -18.83 13.42 0.96
CA ALA A 210 -19.83 14.49 0.84
C ALA A 210 -20.37 14.50 -0.57
N THR A 211 -21.69 14.60 -0.74
CA THR A 211 -22.35 14.66 -2.05
C THR A 211 -23.18 15.93 -2.19
N GLN A 212 -23.35 16.41 -3.42
CA GLN A 212 -24.19 17.51 -3.87
C GLN A 212 -24.91 17.12 -5.17
N GLY A 213 -26.06 17.72 -5.41
CA GLY A 213 -26.79 17.59 -6.68
C GLY A 213 -26.41 18.67 -7.68
N GLU A 214 -27.35 19.07 -8.53
CA GLU A 214 -27.21 20.13 -9.53
C GLU A 214 -28.56 20.80 -9.83
N VAL A 215 -28.53 22.07 -10.25
CA VAL A 215 -29.70 22.78 -10.77
C VAL A 215 -29.44 23.13 -12.23
N SER A 216 -30.22 22.55 -13.15
CA SER A 216 -30.07 22.83 -14.58
C SER A 216 -30.24 24.33 -14.85
N LYS A 217 -29.18 24.97 -15.36
CA LYS A 217 -29.19 26.39 -15.73
C LYS A 217 -30.26 26.72 -16.77
N GLN A 218 -30.53 25.81 -17.70
CA GLN A 218 -31.50 25.99 -18.79
C GLN A 218 -32.95 25.81 -18.33
N THR A 219 -33.22 24.81 -17.50
CA THR A 219 -34.61 24.41 -17.18
C THR A 219 -35.03 24.73 -15.74
N GLN A 220 -34.09 25.15 -14.89
CA GLN A 220 -34.28 25.35 -13.45
C GLN A 220 -34.75 24.09 -12.70
N LYS A 221 -34.66 22.91 -13.33
CA LYS A 221 -34.96 21.63 -12.70
C LYS A 221 -33.82 21.21 -11.78
N GLN A 222 -34.19 20.63 -10.65
CA GLN A 222 -33.28 20.17 -9.61
C GLN A 222 -33.01 18.67 -9.79
N TYR A 223 -31.75 18.26 -9.78
CA TYR A 223 -31.32 16.87 -9.93
C TYR A 223 -30.39 16.51 -8.78
N TYR A 224 -30.65 15.41 -8.08
CA TYR A 224 -29.77 14.98 -6.99
C TYR A 224 -30.00 13.52 -6.60
N VAL A 225 -28.92 12.87 -6.18
CA VAL A 225 -28.95 11.52 -5.62
C VAL A 225 -29.41 11.59 -4.16
N THR A 226 -30.37 10.75 -3.77
CA THR A 226 -30.91 10.70 -2.40
C THR A 226 -30.35 9.54 -1.59
N MET A 227 -29.94 8.45 -2.24
CA MET A 227 -29.24 7.33 -1.60
C MET A 227 -28.21 6.73 -2.54
N PHE A 228 -27.12 6.20 -2.01
CA PHE A 228 -26.10 5.48 -2.79
C PHE A 228 -25.54 4.26 -2.05
N LYS A 229 -24.91 3.38 -2.83
CA LYS A 229 -24.02 2.32 -2.33
C LYS A 229 -22.57 2.66 -2.65
N LEU A 230 -21.68 2.15 -1.80
CA LEU A 230 -20.24 2.30 -1.95
C LEU A 230 -19.64 0.97 -2.41
N GLU A 231 -18.86 1.00 -3.49
CA GLU A 231 -18.02 -0.09 -3.96
C GLU A 231 -16.55 0.29 -3.88
N LEU A 232 -15.71 -0.64 -3.47
CA LEU A 232 -14.30 -0.40 -3.13
C LEU A 232 -13.42 -1.47 -3.79
N SER A 233 -12.21 -1.09 -4.15
CA SER A 233 -11.22 -2.03 -4.66
C SER A 233 -9.80 -1.58 -4.34
N THR A 234 -8.87 -2.53 -4.20
CA THR A 234 -7.43 -2.23 -4.13
C THR A 234 -6.73 -2.22 -5.48
N ASN A 235 -7.32 -2.83 -6.51
CA ASN A 235 -6.68 -3.06 -7.81
C ASN A 235 -7.51 -2.61 -9.03
N GLY A 236 -8.78 -2.22 -8.83
CA GLY A 236 -9.68 -1.77 -9.91
C GLY A 236 -10.37 -2.92 -10.66
N GLU A 237 -10.04 -4.17 -10.35
CA GLU A 237 -10.62 -5.38 -10.94
C GLU A 237 -11.59 -6.06 -9.97
N ASP A 238 -11.17 -6.21 -8.72
CA ASP A 238 -11.91 -6.91 -7.68
C ASP A 238 -12.73 -5.91 -6.85
N TRP A 239 -14.04 -5.89 -7.05
CA TRP A 239 -14.93 -4.89 -6.44
C TRP A 239 -15.77 -5.45 -5.30
N MET A 240 -15.71 -4.77 -4.16
CA MET A 240 -16.42 -5.14 -2.93
C MET A 240 -17.43 -4.06 -2.55
N VAL A 241 -18.68 -4.44 -2.37
CA VAL A 241 -19.70 -3.55 -1.82
C VAL A 241 -19.42 -3.36 -0.33
N TYR A 242 -19.40 -2.11 0.13
CA TYR A 242 -19.25 -1.80 1.54
C TYR A 242 -20.39 -2.42 2.37
N ARG A 243 -20.00 -3.09 3.45
CA ARG A 243 -20.90 -3.77 4.38
C ARG A 243 -20.63 -3.27 5.80
N LYS A 244 -21.68 -3.25 6.62
CA LYS A 244 -21.51 -3.01 8.06
C LYS A 244 -20.87 -4.24 8.72
N SER A 245 -20.47 -4.10 9.99
CA SER A 245 -19.93 -5.19 10.81
C SER A 245 -20.81 -6.44 10.89
N ASN A 246 -22.12 -6.30 10.67
CA ASN A 246 -23.07 -7.43 10.62
C ASN A 246 -23.13 -8.14 9.26
N GLY A 247 -22.28 -7.77 8.30
CA GLY A 247 -22.21 -8.37 6.96
C GLY A 247 -23.29 -7.91 5.99
N LYS A 248 -24.22 -7.04 6.38
CA LYS A 248 -25.25 -6.50 5.48
C LYS A 248 -24.73 -5.31 4.68
N SER A 249 -25.12 -5.22 3.41
CA SER A 249 -24.82 -4.07 2.54
C SER A 249 -25.34 -2.78 3.19
N HIS A 250 -24.49 -1.77 3.26
CA HIS A 250 -24.90 -0.46 3.78
C HIS A 250 -25.46 0.40 2.65
N MET A 251 -26.64 0.98 2.89
CA MET A 251 -27.12 2.12 2.11
C MET A 251 -26.72 3.42 2.81
N PHE A 252 -26.19 4.38 2.05
CA PHE A 252 -25.88 5.72 2.53
C PHE A 252 -26.98 6.69 2.11
N ASP A 253 -27.45 7.50 3.05
CA ASP A 253 -28.29 8.66 2.76
C ASP A 253 -27.41 9.77 2.17
N ALA A 254 -27.95 10.47 1.17
CA ALA A 254 -27.25 11.50 0.40
C ALA A 254 -28.03 12.82 0.47
N ASN A 255 -28.36 13.43 -0.67
CA ASN A 255 -28.89 14.79 -0.72
C ASN A 255 -30.41 14.86 -0.51
N TYR A 256 -30.85 15.95 0.11
CA TYR A 256 -32.27 16.35 0.22
C TYR A 256 -32.63 17.52 -0.70
N ASN A 257 -31.63 18.24 -1.19
CA ASN A 257 -31.73 19.36 -2.13
C ASN A 257 -30.48 19.37 -3.05
N PRO A 258 -30.48 20.11 -4.17
CA PRO A 258 -29.39 20.05 -5.16
C PRO A 258 -28.12 20.83 -4.77
N THR A 259 -28.16 21.70 -3.76
CA THR A 259 -27.11 22.69 -3.50
C THR A 259 -26.28 22.40 -2.25
N GLU A 260 -26.92 21.94 -1.17
CA GLU A 260 -26.24 21.74 0.11
C GLU A 260 -25.46 20.41 0.11
N PRO A 261 -24.18 20.45 0.51
CA PRO A 261 -23.39 19.23 0.63
C PRO A 261 -23.85 18.41 1.83
N VAL A 262 -24.07 17.11 1.62
CA VAL A 262 -24.40 16.17 2.68
C VAL A 262 -23.23 15.22 2.90
N LEU A 263 -22.66 15.25 4.11
CA LEU A 263 -21.57 14.36 4.51
C LEU A 263 -22.13 13.02 5.05
N SER A 264 -21.94 11.96 4.29
CA SER A 264 -22.21 10.59 4.69
C SER A 264 -20.94 9.97 5.31
N ARG A 265 -20.88 9.90 6.65
CA ARG A 265 -19.74 9.29 7.35
C ARG A 265 -19.77 7.76 7.19
N ILE A 266 -18.60 7.18 6.94
CA ILE A 266 -18.44 5.72 6.91
C ILE A 266 -18.27 5.24 8.35
N PRO A 267 -19.20 4.43 8.90
CA PRO A 267 -19.17 4.05 10.31
C PRO A 267 -17.86 3.35 10.74
N GLN A 268 -17.26 2.59 9.83
CA GLN A 268 -15.96 1.96 10.00
C GLN A 268 -15.09 2.35 8.81
N PRO A 269 -14.09 3.22 9.00
CA PRO A 269 -13.21 3.64 7.92
C PRO A 269 -12.56 2.44 7.24
N VAL A 270 -12.48 2.49 5.91
CA VAL A 270 -12.07 1.36 5.06
C VAL A 270 -10.87 1.70 4.22
N LEU A 271 -10.00 0.72 4.03
CA LEU A 271 -8.84 0.86 3.15
C LEU A 271 -9.26 0.56 1.71
N ALA A 272 -9.01 1.51 0.81
CA ALA A 272 -9.28 1.35 -0.61
C ALA A 272 -8.37 2.25 -1.46
N ARG A 273 -8.13 1.82 -2.70
CA ARG A 273 -7.50 2.65 -3.73
C ARG A 273 -8.56 3.19 -4.68
N PHE A 274 -9.43 2.31 -5.17
CA PHE A 274 -10.53 2.69 -6.05
C PHE A 274 -11.82 2.79 -5.26
N VAL A 275 -12.55 3.88 -5.51
CA VAL A 275 -13.82 4.17 -4.84
C VAL A 275 -14.89 4.39 -5.89
N ARG A 276 -16.00 3.66 -5.80
CA ARG A 276 -17.19 3.79 -6.65
C ARG A 276 -18.39 4.24 -5.84
N ILE A 277 -18.99 5.35 -6.26
CA ILE A 277 -20.30 5.80 -5.76
C ILE A 277 -21.35 5.31 -6.75
N ARG A 278 -22.29 4.49 -6.26
CA ARG A 278 -23.39 3.93 -7.07
C ARG A 278 -24.71 4.53 -6.64
N PRO A 279 -25.28 5.48 -7.41
CA PRO A 279 -26.60 6.03 -7.14
C PRO A 279 -27.66 4.93 -7.02
N TRP A 280 -28.50 5.00 -5.99
CA TRP A 280 -29.56 4.02 -5.73
C TRP A 280 -30.95 4.60 -5.93
N THR A 281 -31.19 5.80 -5.40
CA THR A 281 -32.40 6.59 -5.61
C THR A 281 -32.01 8.05 -5.84
N TRP A 282 -32.86 8.79 -6.56
CA TRP A 282 -32.60 10.16 -6.97
C TRP A 282 -33.90 10.94 -7.19
N LYS A 283 -33.80 12.26 -7.24
CA LYS A 283 -34.87 13.18 -7.61
C LYS A 283 -34.65 13.68 -9.04
N ASN A 284 -35.66 13.53 -9.89
CA ASN A 284 -35.70 13.90 -11.32
C ASN A 284 -34.68 13.21 -12.25
N GLY A 285 -33.49 12.85 -11.76
CA GLY A 285 -32.43 12.15 -12.47
C GLY A 285 -31.14 12.12 -11.64
N ILE A 286 -30.13 11.39 -12.10
CA ILE A 286 -28.82 11.31 -11.45
C ILE A 286 -28.00 12.55 -11.82
N ALA A 287 -27.66 13.36 -10.83
CA ALA A 287 -26.62 14.38 -10.92
C ALA A 287 -25.81 14.35 -9.63
N LEU A 288 -24.47 14.34 -9.74
CA LEU A 288 -23.60 14.22 -8.59
C LEU A 288 -22.36 15.11 -8.69
N ARG A 289 -22.14 15.88 -7.62
CA ARG A 289 -20.86 16.47 -7.23
C ARG A 289 -20.45 15.87 -5.89
N PHE A 290 -19.18 15.62 -5.63
CA PHE A 290 -18.75 14.98 -4.39
C PHE A 290 -17.31 15.30 -3.98
N GLU A 291 -17.03 15.06 -2.70
CA GLU A 291 -15.69 15.05 -2.10
C GLU A 291 -15.50 13.77 -1.28
N LEU A 292 -14.27 13.28 -1.24
CA LEU A 292 -13.87 12.13 -0.44
C LEU A 292 -13.08 12.61 0.78
N TYR A 293 -13.40 12.03 1.95
CA TYR A 293 -12.75 12.35 3.21
C TYR A 293 -12.01 11.12 3.74
N GLY A 294 -10.79 11.34 4.21
CA GLY A 294 -9.92 10.26 4.64
C GLY A 294 -8.58 10.72 5.18
N CYS A 295 -7.60 9.84 5.09
CA CYS A 295 -6.22 10.08 5.50
C CYS A 295 -5.30 8.99 4.93
N GLN A 296 -3.99 9.21 5.01
CA GLN A 296 -3.02 8.16 4.76
C GLN A 296 -2.92 7.23 5.97
N ILE A 297 -2.49 5.98 5.74
CA ILE A 297 -2.25 5.01 6.82
C ILE A 297 -1.15 5.51 7.78
N THR A 298 -0.18 6.24 7.22
CA THR A 298 1.01 6.77 7.87
C THR A 298 0.80 8.09 8.61
N ASP A 299 -0.35 8.75 8.46
CA ASP A 299 -0.62 10.01 9.16
C ASP A 299 -0.76 9.83 10.68
N GLN A 300 -0.97 8.59 11.13
CA GLN A 300 -1.01 8.24 12.54
C GLN A 300 0.39 7.92 13.08
N SER A 301 0.69 8.35 14.31
CA SER A 301 1.97 8.07 14.95
C SER A 301 2.30 6.58 15.02
N CYS A 302 3.56 6.23 14.71
CA CYS A 302 4.06 4.85 14.69
C CYS A 302 3.13 3.90 13.91
N SER A 303 2.74 4.30 12.71
CA SER A 303 1.82 3.57 11.82
C SER A 303 2.42 3.39 10.42
N GLU A 304 3.74 3.33 10.33
CA GLU A 304 4.49 3.17 9.09
C GLU A 304 4.41 1.72 8.61
N MET A 305 4.28 1.52 7.29
CA MET A 305 4.30 0.20 6.68
C MET A 305 5.72 -0.37 6.71
N GLN A 306 5.90 -1.59 7.22
CA GLN A 306 7.25 -2.15 7.48
C GLN A 306 7.84 -2.95 6.30
N GLY A 307 7.21 -2.90 5.13
CA GLY A 307 7.85 -3.29 3.87
C GLY A 307 7.29 -4.51 3.17
N MET A 308 6.16 -5.07 3.62
CA MET A 308 5.47 -6.13 2.88
C MET A 308 4.96 -5.58 1.55
N LEU A 309 4.21 -4.47 1.58
CA LEU A 309 3.59 -3.85 0.41
C LEU A 309 4.63 -3.24 -0.53
N SER A 310 5.66 -2.58 -0.01
CA SER A 310 6.67 -1.90 -0.83
C SER A 310 7.77 -2.81 -1.37
N GLY A 311 7.90 -4.04 -0.88
CA GLY A 311 9.02 -4.92 -1.24
C GLY A 311 10.29 -4.69 -0.43
N LEU A 312 10.34 -3.63 0.40
CA LEU A 312 11.45 -3.32 1.31
C LEU A 312 11.86 -4.52 2.17
N LEU A 313 10.87 -5.27 2.64
CA LEU A 313 11.07 -6.50 3.38
C LEU A 313 11.24 -7.64 2.37
N PRO A 314 12.45 -8.19 2.15
CA PRO A 314 12.70 -9.24 1.15
C PRO A 314 11.94 -10.55 1.43
N ASP A 315 11.72 -11.34 0.37
CA ASP A 315 11.03 -12.63 0.45
C ASP A 315 11.68 -13.62 1.44
N SER A 316 13.00 -13.53 1.65
CA SER A 316 13.74 -14.34 2.63
C SER A 316 13.31 -14.09 4.08
N GLN A 317 12.66 -12.96 4.35
CA GLN A 317 12.13 -12.58 5.67
C GLN A 317 10.66 -12.93 5.85
N ILE A 318 10.03 -13.54 4.86
CA ILE A 318 8.65 -14.01 4.92
C ILE A 318 8.68 -15.54 5.00
N SER A 319 8.01 -16.10 6.00
CA SER A 319 7.97 -17.55 6.21
C SER A 319 6.58 -17.97 6.69
N ALA A 320 6.25 -19.25 6.55
CA ALA A 320 4.97 -19.79 7.00
C ALA A 320 5.15 -21.20 7.57
N SER A 321 4.16 -21.65 8.36
CA SER A 321 4.05 -23.02 8.87
C SER A 321 4.12 -24.05 7.75
N SER A 322 3.35 -23.80 6.70
CA SER A 322 3.22 -24.65 5.53
C SER A 322 2.79 -23.81 4.33
N ARG A 323 2.94 -24.35 3.12
CA ARG A 323 2.51 -23.70 1.88
C ARG A 323 2.00 -24.74 0.89
N ARG A 324 0.86 -24.44 0.27
CA ARG A 324 0.25 -25.31 -0.74
C ARG A 324 1.05 -25.36 -2.03
N ASP A 325 1.55 -24.21 -2.47
CA ASP A 325 2.43 -24.11 -3.63
C ASP A 325 3.88 -23.94 -3.17
N LEU A 326 4.70 -24.96 -3.43
CA LEU A 326 6.12 -24.97 -3.10
C LEU A 326 6.98 -24.18 -4.10
N HIS A 327 6.46 -23.88 -5.29
CA HIS A 327 7.19 -23.11 -6.30
C HIS A 327 6.89 -21.61 -6.19
N ALA A 328 5.74 -21.24 -5.63
CA ALA A 328 5.41 -19.85 -5.37
C ALA A 328 6.39 -19.20 -4.38
N PRO A 329 6.90 -18.00 -4.68
CA PRO A 329 7.72 -17.23 -3.75
C PRO A 329 6.86 -16.72 -2.58
N MET A 330 7.48 -16.47 -1.42
CA MET A 330 6.72 -15.99 -0.25
C MET A 330 6.20 -14.55 -0.41
N GLY A 331 6.69 -13.80 -1.39
CA GLY A 331 6.14 -12.51 -1.81
C GLY A 331 4.65 -12.55 -2.19
N VAL A 332 4.06 -13.71 -2.44
CA VAL A 332 2.60 -13.83 -2.64
C VAL A 332 1.79 -13.40 -1.40
N ALA A 333 2.40 -13.35 -0.21
CA ALA A 333 1.75 -12.91 1.02
C ALA A 333 1.72 -11.38 1.22
N ARG A 334 2.27 -10.60 0.28
CA ARG A 334 2.35 -9.13 0.36
C ARG A 334 0.98 -8.50 0.16
N LEU A 335 0.63 -7.55 1.03
CA LEU A 335 -0.58 -6.72 0.94
C LEU A 335 -0.67 -6.04 -0.44
N VAL A 336 -1.84 -6.12 -1.07
CA VAL A 336 -2.23 -5.46 -2.33
C VAL A 336 -1.43 -5.89 -3.56
N ALA A 337 -0.10 -5.81 -3.53
CA ALA A 337 0.80 -6.08 -4.64
C ALA A 337 0.71 -7.52 -5.19
N SER A 338 0.33 -8.48 -4.35
CA SER A 338 0.15 -9.86 -4.78
C SER A 338 -1.19 -10.08 -5.48
N ARG A 339 -1.16 -10.75 -6.64
CA ARG A 339 -2.34 -11.24 -7.37
C ARG A 339 -2.95 -12.53 -6.77
N SER A 340 -2.34 -13.07 -5.71
CA SER A 340 -2.77 -14.28 -5.00
C SER A 340 -2.72 -14.06 -3.48
N GLY A 341 -2.17 -15.00 -2.71
CA GLY A 341 -2.00 -14.92 -1.27
C GLY A 341 -1.27 -16.14 -0.72
N TRP A 342 -0.98 -16.13 0.58
CA TRP A 342 -0.53 -17.33 1.27
C TRP A 342 -1.70 -18.28 1.49
N PHE A 343 -1.51 -19.55 1.10
CA PHE A 343 -2.41 -20.67 1.35
C PHE A 343 -1.61 -21.79 2.05
N PRO A 344 -2.05 -22.28 3.22
CA PRO A 344 -1.37 -23.39 3.90
C PRO A 344 -1.59 -24.71 3.14
N SER A 345 -0.69 -25.67 3.39
CA SER A 345 -0.69 -26.97 2.71
C SER A 345 -1.92 -27.84 3.02
N PRO A 346 -2.40 -27.95 4.28
CA PRO A 346 -3.55 -28.80 4.59
C PRO A 346 -4.81 -28.33 3.86
N ALA A 347 -5.55 -29.27 3.29
CA ALA A 347 -6.87 -29.00 2.70
C ALA A 347 -7.91 -28.64 3.78
N GLN A 348 -7.73 -29.18 4.99
CA GLN A 348 -8.56 -28.92 6.17
C GLN A 348 -7.62 -28.49 7.32
N PRO A 349 -7.26 -27.19 7.39
CA PRO A 349 -6.38 -26.68 8.43
C PRO A 349 -7.06 -26.66 9.79
N VAL A 350 -6.28 -26.86 10.86
CA VAL A 350 -6.73 -26.77 12.25
C VAL A 350 -6.53 -25.34 12.75
N ALA A 351 -7.51 -24.81 13.48
CA ALA A 351 -7.46 -23.45 14.03
C ALA A 351 -6.24 -23.28 14.96
N GLY A 352 -5.43 -22.25 14.70
CA GLY A 352 -4.27 -21.92 15.51
C GLY A 352 -3.00 -22.73 15.25
N GLU A 353 -3.00 -23.71 14.34
CA GLU A 353 -1.79 -24.48 13.99
C GLU A 353 -0.99 -23.84 12.86
N GLU A 354 -1.69 -23.33 11.84
CA GLU A 354 -1.05 -22.65 10.72
C GLU A 354 -0.66 -21.22 11.10
N TRP A 355 0.46 -20.74 10.55
CA TRP A 355 0.92 -19.37 10.78
C TRP A 355 1.65 -18.78 9.58
N LEU A 356 1.52 -17.47 9.43
CA LEU A 356 2.35 -16.64 8.55
C LEU A 356 3.23 -15.75 9.42
N GLN A 357 4.53 -15.70 9.11
CA GLN A 357 5.55 -14.98 9.86
C GLN A 357 6.25 -13.95 8.98
N VAL A 358 6.55 -12.82 9.61
CA VAL A 358 7.40 -11.76 9.07
C VAL A 358 8.56 -11.51 10.03
N ASP A 359 9.79 -11.47 9.50
CA ASP A 359 11.00 -10.99 10.18
C ASP A 359 11.27 -9.54 9.74
N LEU A 360 11.15 -8.59 10.66
CA LEU A 360 11.38 -7.17 10.42
C LEU A 360 12.88 -6.82 10.27
N GLY A 361 13.79 -7.79 10.45
CA GLY A 361 15.24 -7.63 10.35
C GLY A 361 15.89 -6.92 11.53
N ALA A 362 15.11 -6.13 12.27
CA ALA A 362 15.53 -5.45 13.49
C ALA A 362 14.36 -5.38 14.48
N ALA A 363 14.67 -5.08 15.74
CA ALA A 363 13.65 -4.80 16.75
C ALA A 363 12.96 -3.47 16.44
N LYS A 364 11.64 -3.52 16.24
CA LYS A 364 10.76 -2.38 15.94
C LYS A 364 9.66 -2.26 16.99
N ALA A 365 9.09 -1.07 17.12
CA ALA A 365 7.82 -0.89 17.81
C ALA A 365 6.69 -1.26 16.84
N VAL A 366 5.93 -2.32 17.14
CA VAL A 366 4.81 -2.79 16.33
C VAL A 366 3.50 -2.38 16.98
N ARG A 367 2.61 -1.76 16.20
CA ARG A 367 1.36 -1.16 16.69
C ARG A 367 0.11 -1.65 15.97
N GLY A 368 0.27 -2.29 14.82
CA GLY A 368 -0.86 -2.80 14.06
C GLY A 368 -0.47 -3.78 12.98
N ILE A 369 -1.50 -4.41 12.43
CA ILE A 369 -1.42 -5.31 11.29
C ILE A 369 -2.53 -4.94 10.33
N ILE A 370 -2.24 -4.98 9.04
CA ILE A 370 -3.25 -4.94 7.98
C ILE A 370 -3.35 -6.35 7.42
N THR A 371 -4.57 -6.91 7.41
CA THR A 371 -4.84 -8.20 6.77
C THR A 371 -5.68 -7.99 5.53
N GLN A 372 -5.48 -8.84 4.54
CA GLN A 372 -6.27 -8.90 3.31
C GLN A 372 -6.46 -10.38 2.96
N GLY A 373 -7.58 -10.74 2.34
CA GLY A 373 -7.76 -12.10 1.84
C GLY A 373 -6.92 -12.38 0.59
N ALA A 374 -7.20 -13.49 -0.07
CA ALA A 374 -6.47 -13.96 -1.24
C ALA A 374 -7.43 -14.40 -2.36
N ARG A 375 -7.03 -14.11 -3.60
CA ARG A 375 -7.71 -14.65 -4.78
C ARG A 375 -7.38 -16.14 -4.92
N GLY A 376 -8.41 -16.97 -5.15
CA GLY A 376 -8.26 -18.41 -5.29
C GLY A 376 -7.39 -18.80 -6.49
N MET A 377 -6.65 -19.90 -6.38
CA MET A 377 -5.74 -20.40 -7.43
C MET A 377 -6.44 -21.13 -8.60
N GLY A 378 -7.76 -21.33 -8.54
CA GLY A 378 -8.52 -21.95 -9.62
C GLY A 378 -9.20 -20.89 -10.48
N GLY A 379 -8.98 -20.90 -11.80
CA GLY A 379 -9.60 -20.01 -12.79
C GLY A 379 -11.14 -20.13 -12.92
N GLY A 380 -11.83 -20.63 -11.90
CA GLY A 380 -13.28 -20.60 -11.79
C GLY A 380 -13.75 -19.24 -11.32
N SER A 381 -14.58 -18.59 -12.14
CA SER A 381 -15.22 -17.29 -11.89
C SER A 381 -16.19 -17.27 -10.69
N SER A 382 -16.34 -18.36 -9.93
CA SER A 382 -17.24 -18.38 -8.77
C SER A 382 -16.62 -17.65 -7.58
N LYS A 383 -17.38 -16.76 -6.94
CA LYS A 383 -16.98 -16.06 -5.71
C LYS A 383 -16.59 -17.01 -4.57
N ASP A 384 -17.01 -18.28 -4.64
CA ASP A 384 -16.73 -19.34 -3.67
C ASP A 384 -15.29 -19.89 -3.72
N SER A 385 -14.45 -19.47 -4.68
CA SER A 385 -13.03 -19.86 -4.74
C SER A 385 -12.10 -18.93 -3.94
N HIS A 386 -12.59 -17.79 -3.45
CA HIS A 386 -11.78 -16.75 -2.83
C HIS A 386 -11.70 -16.96 -1.32
N ALA A 387 -10.49 -16.96 -0.78
CA ALA A 387 -10.24 -17.31 0.61
C ALA A 387 -9.85 -16.09 1.43
N TYR A 388 -10.32 -16.00 2.66
CA TYR A 388 -9.95 -14.92 3.58
C TYR A 388 -10.08 -15.35 5.03
N VAL A 389 -9.18 -14.82 5.88
CA VAL A 389 -9.18 -15.07 7.33
C VAL A 389 -10.16 -14.11 8.00
N GLN A 390 -11.11 -14.66 8.76
CA GLN A 390 -12.15 -13.91 9.49
C GLN A 390 -11.77 -13.65 10.94
N ARG A 391 -10.95 -14.49 11.56
CA ARG A 391 -10.41 -14.27 12.91
C ARG A 391 -9.02 -14.84 13.03
N TYR A 392 -8.16 -14.20 13.83
CA TYR A 392 -6.79 -14.66 14.07
C TYR A 392 -6.26 -14.24 15.44
N ARG A 393 -5.23 -14.94 15.92
CA ARG A 393 -4.38 -14.52 17.03
C ARG A 393 -3.06 -13.98 16.51
N LEU A 394 -2.43 -13.10 17.28
CA LEU A 394 -1.15 -12.49 16.94
C LEU A 394 -0.12 -12.83 18.00
N ALA A 395 1.04 -13.35 17.59
CA ALA A 395 2.20 -13.55 18.45
C ALA A 395 3.40 -12.73 17.96
N HIS A 396 4.29 -12.39 18.87
CA HIS A 396 5.51 -11.65 18.59
C HIS A 396 6.73 -12.26 19.29
N SER A 397 7.91 -12.00 18.75
CA SER A 397 9.18 -12.43 19.32
C SER A 397 10.32 -11.47 18.99
N LEU A 398 11.35 -11.44 19.83
CA LEU A 398 12.64 -10.79 19.55
C LEU A 398 13.70 -11.79 19.09
N THR A 399 13.53 -13.08 19.39
CA THR A 399 14.54 -14.12 19.15
C THR A 399 14.14 -15.05 18.00
N GLY A 400 12.86 -15.04 17.62
CA GLY A 400 12.26 -16.01 16.69
C GLY A 400 12.02 -17.39 17.33
N ARG A 401 12.40 -17.59 18.60
CA ARG A 401 12.27 -18.87 19.33
C ARG A 401 11.20 -18.80 20.41
N ASP A 402 11.21 -17.72 21.20
CA ASP A 402 10.28 -17.51 22.31
C ASP A 402 9.13 -16.62 21.83
N TRP A 403 7.91 -17.12 21.87
CA TRP A 403 6.75 -16.45 21.30
C TRP A 403 5.78 -16.04 22.40
N THR A 404 5.34 -14.78 22.35
CA THR A 404 4.32 -14.24 23.26
C THR A 404 3.11 -13.80 22.45
N PHE A 405 1.90 -14.20 22.85
CA PHE A 405 0.68 -13.73 22.23
C PHE A 405 0.32 -12.32 22.71
N ILE A 406 -0.26 -11.51 21.81
CA ILE A 406 -0.92 -10.28 22.23
C ILE A 406 -2.13 -10.65 23.07
N MET A 407 -2.17 -10.16 24.31
CA MET A 407 -3.20 -10.50 25.28
C MET A 407 -4.35 -9.49 25.24
N ASP A 408 -5.57 -9.98 25.48
CA ASP A 408 -6.72 -9.11 25.72
C ASP A 408 -6.65 -8.61 27.17
N THR A 409 -6.64 -7.29 27.35
CA THR A 409 -6.52 -6.66 28.67
C THR A 409 -7.68 -6.96 29.62
N LYS A 410 -8.85 -7.37 29.09
CA LYS A 410 -10.04 -7.66 29.88
C LYS A 410 -10.09 -9.11 30.34
N THR A 411 -9.71 -10.05 29.46
CA THR A 411 -9.82 -11.49 29.74
C THR A 411 -8.50 -12.13 30.15
N ASN A 412 -7.37 -11.46 29.91
CA ASN A 412 -6.02 -12.00 30.09
C ASN A 412 -5.78 -13.31 29.32
N LEU A 413 -6.50 -13.50 28.21
CA LEU A 413 -6.32 -14.59 27.26
C LEU A 413 -5.70 -14.04 25.95
N PRO A 414 -5.11 -14.90 25.10
CA PRO A 414 -4.68 -14.49 23.77
C PRO A 414 -5.81 -13.81 23.01
N LYS A 415 -5.59 -12.57 22.57
CA LYS A 415 -6.59 -11.75 21.92
C LYS A 415 -6.94 -12.33 20.54
N ILE A 416 -8.23 -12.53 20.31
CA ILE A 416 -8.77 -12.89 19.00
C ILE A 416 -9.12 -11.59 18.27
N PHE A 417 -8.41 -11.33 17.18
CA PHE A 417 -8.66 -10.21 16.28
C PHE A 417 -9.69 -10.60 15.24
N GLU A 418 -10.62 -9.69 14.95
CA GLU A 418 -11.46 -9.78 13.75
C GLU A 418 -10.60 -9.57 12.51
N GLY A 419 -10.80 -10.38 11.48
CA GLY A 419 -10.09 -10.35 10.21
C GLY A 419 -10.91 -9.66 9.12
N ASN A 420 -10.83 -10.21 7.92
CA ASN A 420 -11.48 -9.72 6.71
C ASN A 420 -12.91 -10.26 6.56
N THR A 421 -13.75 -9.45 5.91
CA THR A 421 -15.13 -9.83 5.56
C THR A 421 -15.27 -10.26 4.10
N ASN A 422 -14.23 -10.06 3.30
CA ASN A 422 -14.12 -10.42 1.89
C ASN A 422 -12.63 -10.61 1.51
N PHE A 423 -12.34 -10.94 0.26
CA PHE A 423 -10.98 -11.30 -0.16
C PHE A 423 -10.09 -10.12 -0.60
N ASP A 424 -10.66 -8.94 -0.90
CA ASP A 424 -9.92 -7.80 -1.46
C ASP A 424 -9.79 -6.61 -0.50
N THR A 425 -10.83 -6.22 0.22
CA THR A 425 -10.78 -5.05 1.11
C THR A 425 -9.86 -5.32 2.30
N PRO A 426 -8.76 -4.56 2.47
CA PRO A 426 -7.86 -4.73 3.61
C PRO A 426 -8.48 -4.19 4.90
N GLU A 427 -8.11 -4.83 6.02
CA GLU A 427 -8.63 -4.52 7.35
C GLU A 427 -7.47 -4.21 8.28
N ILE A 428 -7.51 -3.03 8.89
CA ILE A 428 -6.50 -2.60 9.86
C ILE A 428 -6.91 -2.99 11.28
N ARG A 429 -5.99 -3.60 12.02
CA ARG A 429 -6.16 -3.93 13.44
C ARG A 429 -4.99 -3.38 14.23
N ARG A 430 -5.31 -2.48 15.18
CA ARG A 430 -4.34 -1.86 16.07
C ARG A 430 -4.40 -2.49 17.46
N PHE A 431 -3.26 -2.48 18.14
CA PHE A 431 -3.10 -2.96 19.51
C PHE A 431 -2.10 -2.08 20.26
N THR A 432 -1.95 -2.33 21.56
CA THR A 432 -0.94 -1.66 22.37
C THR A 432 0.44 -1.89 21.76
N GLU A 433 1.25 -0.84 21.70
CA GLU A 433 2.59 -0.91 21.15
C GLU A 433 3.41 -2.02 21.82
N THR A 434 4.02 -2.87 20.99
CA THR A 434 4.81 -4.02 21.42
C THR A 434 6.13 -4.04 20.68
N VAL A 435 7.22 -4.32 21.39
CA VAL A 435 8.55 -4.43 20.77
C VAL A 435 8.74 -5.83 20.19
N ALA A 436 9.02 -5.91 18.89
CA ALA A 436 9.16 -7.18 18.19
C ALA A 436 10.14 -7.06 17.01
N GLN A 437 10.82 -8.17 16.69
CA GLN A 437 11.48 -8.35 15.40
C GLN A 437 10.67 -9.33 14.54
N PHE A 438 10.11 -10.37 15.15
CA PHE A 438 9.30 -11.36 14.46
C PHE A 438 7.84 -11.22 14.86
N VAL A 439 6.95 -11.33 13.88
CA VAL A 439 5.50 -11.28 14.07
C VAL A 439 4.89 -12.51 13.39
N ARG A 440 3.94 -13.17 14.06
CA ARG A 440 3.18 -14.32 13.53
C ARG A 440 1.68 -14.14 13.67
N LEU A 441 0.97 -14.36 12.58
CA LEU A 441 -0.49 -14.44 12.56
C LEU A 441 -0.92 -15.90 12.54
N TYR A 442 -1.84 -16.26 13.42
CA TYR A 442 -2.42 -17.60 13.56
C TYR A 442 -3.91 -17.55 13.22
N PRO A 443 -4.35 -18.03 12.04
CA PRO A 443 -5.76 -18.06 11.68
C PRO A 443 -6.59 -18.95 12.62
N GLU A 444 -7.74 -18.43 13.05
CA GLU A 444 -8.69 -19.11 13.95
C GLU A 444 -10.03 -19.40 13.26
N HIS A 445 -10.43 -18.54 12.33
CA HIS A 445 -11.65 -18.70 11.55
C HIS A 445 -11.45 -18.10 10.16
N TRP A 446 -12.08 -18.68 9.14
CA TRP A 446 -11.89 -18.31 7.75
C TRP A 446 -13.13 -18.56 6.91
N SER A 447 -13.13 -18.04 5.68
CA SER A 447 -14.16 -18.25 4.68
C SER A 447 -14.34 -19.73 4.29
N PRO A 448 -15.47 -20.16 3.71
CA PRO A 448 -15.68 -21.54 3.26
C PRO A 448 -14.59 -22.08 2.31
N ALA A 449 -13.92 -21.21 1.56
CA ALA A 449 -12.82 -21.58 0.65
C ALA A 449 -11.49 -21.95 1.36
N GLY A 450 -11.41 -21.77 2.68
CA GLY A 450 -10.21 -22.03 3.48
C GLY A 450 -9.45 -20.77 3.88
N ILE A 451 -8.20 -20.96 4.30
CA ILE A 451 -7.26 -19.90 4.67
C ILE A 451 -6.62 -19.34 3.39
N GLY A 452 -6.76 -18.03 3.21
CA GLY A 452 -6.03 -17.24 2.23
C GLY A 452 -5.70 -15.89 2.83
N MET A 453 -4.44 -15.48 2.80
CA MET A 453 -4.03 -14.25 3.48
C MET A 453 -2.90 -13.51 2.77
N ARG A 454 -3.05 -12.20 2.73
CA ARG A 454 -2.01 -11.20 2.47
C ARG A 454 -1.94 -10.29 3.69
N MET A 455 -0.78 -9.71 3.98
CA MET A 455 -0.63 -8.83 5.14
C MET A 455 0.44 -7.75 5.01
N GLU A 456 0.36 -6.77 5.90
CA GLU A 456 1.38 -5.76 6.18
C GLU A 456 1.50 -5.55 7.70
N VAL A 457 2.71 -5.22 8.16
CA VAL A 457 2.98 -4.85 9.55
C VAL A 457 3.07 -3.34 9.66
N LEU A 458 2.45 -2.79 10.71
CA LEU A 458 2.50 -1.36 11.02
C LEU A 458 3.32 -1.13 12.29
N GLY A 459 4.24 -0.17 12.22
CA GLY A 459 5.13 0.14 13.32
C GLY A 459 6.00 1.35 13.08
N CYS A 460 7.11 1.42 13.81
CA CYS A 460 8.17 2.40 13.65
C CYS A 460 9.48 1.92 14.29
N ASP A 461 10.55 2.66 14.02
CA ASP A 461 11.83 2.46 14.70
C ASP A 461 11.77 2.77 16.20
N LEU A 462 12.55 2.02 16.98
CA LEU A 462 12.67 2.26 18.42
C LEU A 462 13.44 3.58 18.66
N PRO A 463 12.98 4.45 19.57
CA PRO A 463 13.63 5.73 19.83
C PRO A 463 15.09 5.55 20.31
N GLU A 464 16.00 6.39 19.83
CA GLU A 464 17.46 6.31 20.06
C GLU A 464 17.88 6.23 21.53
N LYS A 465 17.09 6.79 22.47
CA LYS A 465 17.35 6.68 23.93
C LYS A 465 17.39 5.24 24.45
N SER A 466 16.87 4.28 23.68
CA SER A 466 16.91 2.84 23.95
C SER A 466 18.24 2.20 23.51
N GLN A 467 18.87 2.77 22.47
CA GLN A 467 20.09 2.24 21.86
C GLN A 467 21.34 2.62 22.68
N GLU A 468 21.40 3.81 23.27
CA GLU A 468 22.48 4.19 24.21
C GLU A 468 22.49 3.35 25.50
N LYS A 469 21.30 3.02 26.03
CA LYS A 469 21.19 2.13 27.20
C LYS A 469 21.65 0.71 26.85
N LYS A 470 21.41 0.25 25.61
CA LYS A 470 21.87 -1.05 25.09
C LYS A 470 23.38 -1.08 24.92
N GLY A 471 23.98 -0.05 24.32
CA GLY A 471 25.44 0.10 24.23
C GLY A 471 26.13 0.16 25.60
N ARG A 472 25.53 0.86 26.57
CA ARG A 472 26.03 0.92 27.95
C ARG A 472 25.84 -0.40 28.71
N TYR A 473 24.80 -1.18 28.40
CA TYR A 473 24.57 -2.51 28.98
C TYR A 473 25.55 -3.56 28.43
N ASP A 474 25.74 -3.59 27.11
CA ASP A 474 26.69 -4.51 26.46
C ASP A 474 28.13 -4.20 26.84
N LEU A 475 28.52 -2.92 26.89
CA LEU A 475 29.85 -2.52 27.37
C LEU A 475 30.09 -2.97 28.82
N ARG A 476 29.09 -2.86 29.71
CA ARG A 476 29.18 -3.36 31.09
C ARG A 476 29.33 -4.88 31.16
N LYS A 477 28.68 -5.62 30.25
CA LYS A 477 28.76 -7.08 30.17
C LYS A 477 30.14 -7.54 29.68
N THR A 478 30.68 -6.87 28.66
CA THR A 478 32.03 -7.10 28.13
C THR A 478 33.11 -6.80 29.18
N ILE A 479 32.99 -5.68 29.91
CA ILE A 479 33.92 -5.34 30.99
C ILE A 479 33.86 -6.38 32.13
N LYS A 480 32.67 -6.89 32.48
CA LYS A 480 32.54 -7.95 33.48
C LYS A 480 33.17 -9.27 33.03
N ALA A 481 33.01 -9.64 31.76
CA ALA A 481 33.64 -10.84 31.19
C ALA A 481 35.17 -10.72 31.19
N ALA A 482 35.72 -9.58 30.75
CA ALA A 482 37.16 -9.32 30.75
C ALA A 482 37.76 -9.33 32.17
N LYS A 483 37.05 -8.77 33.17
CA LYS A 483 37.50 -8.82 34.57
C LYS A 483 37.50 -10.23 35.15
N ARG A 484 36.58 -11.10 34.71
CA ARG A 484 36.51 -12.49 35.16
C ARG A 484 37.64 -13.32 34.55
N ASP A 485 37.93 -13.11 33.26
CA ASP A 485 39.04 -13.74 32.56
C ASP A 485 40.40 -13.33 33.14
N TYR A 486 40.58 -12.05 33.46
CA TYR A 486 41.79 -11.55 34.12
C TYR A 486 41.98 -12.12 35.53
N ARG A 487 40.89 -12.29 36.30
CA ARG A 487 40.97 -12.89 37.63
C ARG A 487 41.35 -14.38 37.57
N HIS A 488 40.78 -15.13 36.62
CA HIS A 488 41.14 -16.54 36.39
C HIS A 488 42.62 -16.71 36.02
N LYS A 489 43.15 -15.83 35.16
CA LYS A 489 44.58 -15.83 34.78
C LYS A 489 45.53 -15.54 35.95
N ILE A 490 45.10 -14.72 36.92
CA ILE A 490 45.89 -14.46 38.13
C ILE A 490 45.84 -15.66 39.08
N GLU A 491 44.67 -16.30 39.22
CA GLU A 491 44.50 -17.50 40.06
C GLU A 491 45.36 -18.67 39.52
N GLU A 492 45.39 -18.90 38.20
CA GLU A 492 46.29 -19.90 37.58
C GLU A 492 47.79 -19.59 37.79
N GLN A 493 48.18 -18.31 37.82
CA GLN A 493 49.58 -17.91 38.07
C GLN A 493 49.99 -18.03 39.54
N LEU A 494 49.03 -18.00 40.46
CA LEU A 494 49.28 -18.19 41.89
C LEU A 494 49.30 -19.67 42.26
N GLU A 495 48.43 -20.49 41.67
CA GLU A 495 48.43 -21.95 41.89
C GLU A 495 49.62 -22.65 41.21
N GLY A 496 50.17 -22.09 40.13
CA GLY A 496 51.39 -22.59 39.49
C GLY A 496 52.69 -22.34 40.24
N LYS A 497 52.68 -21.61 41.37
CA LYS A 497 53.89 -21.31 42.17
C LYS A 497 54.08 -22.19 43.42
N ASP A 498 53.11 -23.00 43.81
CA ASP A 498 53.18 -23.86 45.01
C ASP A 498 53.61 -25.31 44.74
N SER A 499 54.09 -25.64 43.52
CA SER A 499 54.55 -27.00 43.17
C SER A 499 56.06 -27.11 42.87
N GLY A 500 56.87 -26.22 43.45
CA GLY A 500 58.32 -26.21 43.22
C GLY A 500 59.15 -25.67 44.37
N SER A 501 59.06 -26.28 45.56
CA SER A 501 60.09 -26.17 46.60
C SER A 501 59.85 -27.16 47.75
N MET A 502 60.70 -28.21 47.75
CA MET A 502 61.00 -29.21 48.81
C MET A 502 59.98 -30.29 49.13
#